data_AF-A0AAX2ACD7-F1
#
_entry.id   AF-A0AAX2ACD7-F1
#
_cell.length_a   1.000
_cell.length_b   1.000
_cell.length_c   1.000
_cell.angle_alpha   90.00
_cell.angle_beta   90.00
_cell.angle_gamma   90.00
#
_symmetry.space_group_name_H-M   'P 1'
#
loop_
_entity.id
_entity.type
_entity.pdbx_description
1 polymer ?
#
loop_
_entity_poly.entity_id
_entity_poly.type
_entity_poly.pdbx_seq_one_letter_code
_entity_poly.pdbx_strand_id
1 'polypeptide(L)'
;MLKNFIDKTKYYYKLTKAKKIDTYLILAGVLGVIIGLYFSIAIINKIFAWFILFGIFIKLYDFTEKIERDIIPYDFNSLLPPPPKK
;
A
#
# COMPACT_ATOMS: atom_id res chain seq x y z
N MET A 1 -13.58 -17.42 -13.00
CA MET A 1 -12.23 -17.61 -12.44
C MET A 1 -11.54 -16.26 -12.18
N LEU A 2 -11.39 -15.38 -13.19
CA LEU A 2 -10.76 -14.06 -13.05
C LEU A 2 -11.43 -13.13 -12.00
N LYS A 3 -12.77 -13.15 -11.94
CA LYS A 3 -13.57 -12.32 -11.01
C LYS A 3 -13.23 -12.61 -9.53
N ASN A 4 -13.10 -13.90 -9.17
CA ASN A 4 -12.74 -14.32 -7.82
C ASN A 4 -11.31 -13.90 -7.43
N PHE A 5 -10.39 -13.82 -8.39
CA PHE A 5 -9.03 -13.32 -8.14
C PHE A 5 -9.07 -11.83 -7.82
N ILE A 6 -9.76 -11.02 -8.62
CA ILE A 6 -9.88 -9.57 -8.40
C ILE A 6 -10.50 -9.26 -7.04
N ASP A 7 -11.55 -9.99 -6.65
CA ASP A 7 -12.21 -9.80 -5.36
C ASP A 7 -11.29 -10.15 -4.17
N LYS A 8 -10.53 -11.24 -4.29
CA LYS A 8 -9.50 -11.60 -3.29
C LYS A 8 -8.43 -10.52 -3.20
N THR A 9 -7.91 -10.03 -4.33
CA THR A 9 -6.87 -8.99 -4.33
C THR A 9 -7.37 -7.70 -3.69
N LYS A 10 -8.61 -7.27 -4.00
CA LYS A 10 -9.25 -6.12 -3.33
C LYS A 10 -9.41 -6.32 -1.84
N TYR A 11 -9.82 -7.52 -1.41
CA TYR A 11 -9.95 -7.85 0.01
C TYR A 11 -8.60 -7.75 0.73
N TYR A 12 -7.56 -8.38 0.19
CA TYR A 12 -6.22 -8.32 0.79
C TYR A 12 -5.66 -6.91 0.80
N TYR A 13 -5.88 -6.12 -0.26
CA TYR A 13 -5.48 -4.72 -0.31
C TYR A 13 -6.17 -3.87 0.78
N LYS A 14 -7.49 -4.03 0.95
CA LYS A 14 -8.22 -3.39 2.06
C LYS A 14 -7.68 -3.82 3.42
N LEU A 15 -7.34 -5.10 3.58
CA LEU A 15 -6.81 -5.65 4.82
C LEU A 15 -5.42 -5.08 5.15
N THR A 16 -4.54 -4.98 4.15
CA THR A 16 -3.21 -4.35 4.30
C THR A 16 -3.31 -2.88 4.68
N LYS A 17 -4.29 -2.16 4.10
CA LYS A 17 -4.57 -0.74 4.40
C LYS A 17 -5.13 -0.55 5.81
N ALA A 18 -6.10 -1.38 6.21
CA ALA A 18 -6.69 -1.33 7.55
C ALA A 18 -5.66 -1.61 8.65
N LYS A 19 -4.71 -2.51 8.38
CA LYS A 19 -3.65 -2.88 9.32
C LYS A 19 -2.44 -1.95 9.31
N LYS A 20 -2.43 -0.87 8.51
CA LYS A 20 -1.31 0.09 8.39
C LYS A 20 0.04 -0.59 8.16
N ILE A 21 0.05 -1.61 7.29
CA ILE A 21 1.24 -2.44 7.04
C ILE A 21 2.39 -1.60 6.45
N ASP A 22 2.07 -0.54 5.72
CA ASP A 22 3.00 0.50 5.27
C ASP A 22 3.82 1.09 6.42
N THR A 23 3.14 1.46 7.51
CA THR A 23 3.77 2.09 8.68
C THR A 23 4.65 1.10 9.41
N TYR A 24 4.20 -0.16 9.56
CA TYR A 24 5.00 -1.22 10.17
C TYR A 24 6.22 -1.61 9.32
N LEU A 25 6.11 -1.62 7.98
CA LEU A 25 7.25 -1.88 7.09
C LEU A 25 8.32 -0.79 7.22
N ILE A 26 7.90 0.48 7.21
CA ILE A 26 8.82 1.61 7.39
C ILE A 26 9.49 1.51 8.77
N LEU A 27 8.73 1.22 9.82
CA LEU A 27 9.25 1.14 11.19
C LEU A 27 10.20 -0.05 11.37
N ALA A 28 9.90 -1.21 10.79
CA ALA A 28 10.80 -2.35 10.74
C ALA A 28 12.08 -2.05 9.96
N GLY A 29 11.98 -1.31 8.84
CA GLY A 29 13.12 -0.83 8.08
C GLY A 29 14.01 0.12 8.90
N VAL A 30 13.43 1.09 9.60
CA VAL A 30 14.15 2.05 10.46
C VAL A 30 14.84 1.33 11.62
N LEU A 31 14.15 0.42 12.32
CA LEU A 31 14.75 -0.42 13.36
C LEU A 31 15.92 -1.25 12.80
N GLY A 32 15.74 -1.78 11.59
CA GLY A 32 16.77 -2.51 10.86
C GLY A 32 18.01 -1.67 10.54
N VAL A 33 17.85 -0.41 10.15
CA VAL A 33 18.98 0.52 9.95
C VAL A 33 19.72 0.76 11.27
N ILE A 34 19.00 0.96 12.38
CA ILE A 34 19.60 1.17 13.71
C ILE A 34 20.41 -0.06 14.14
N ILE A 35 19.84 -1.26 13.99
CA ILE A 35 20.53 -2.52 14.30
C ILE A 35 21.72 -2.74 13.36
N GLY A 36 21.54 -2.46 12.06
CA GLY A 36 22.60 -2.61 11.07
C GLY A 36 23.78 -1.66 11.28
N LEU A 37 23.56 -0.48 11.87
CA LEU A 37 24.66 0.41 12.28
C LEU A 37 25.55 -0.22 13.36
N TYR A 38 24.97 -1.05 14.22
CA TYR A 38 25.71 -1.79 15.25
C TYR A 38 26.46 -3.01 14.70
N PHE A 39 25.88 -3.72 13.72
CA PHE A 39 26.47 -4.97 13.20
C PHE A 39 27.33 -4.78 11.94
N SER A 40 26.83 -4.12 10.89
CA SER A 40 27.55 -3.81 9.65
C SER A 40 26.70 -3.02 8.66
N ILE A 41 27.30 -2.01 8.02
CA ILE A 41 26.71 -1.20 6.94
C ILE A 41 26.25 -2.05 5.75
N ALA A 42 26.88 -3.20 5.48
CA ALA A 42 26.52 -4.08 4.37
C ALA A 42 25.12 -4.71 4.52
N ILE A 43 24.68 -4.95 5.77
CA ILE A 43 23.37 -5.54 6.07
C ILE A 43 22.25 -4.51 5.87
N ILE A 44 22.53 -3.23 6.19
CA ILE A 44 21.60 -2.12 5.97
C ILE A 44 21.20 -2.03 4.50
N ASN A 45 22.21 -2.03 3.61
CA ASN A 45 21.98 -1.79 2.19
C ASN A 45 21.32 -2.98 1.47
N LYS A 46 21.60 -4.21 1.91
CA LYS A 46 21.09 -5.42 1.24
C LYS A 46 19.68 -5.82 1.69
N ILE A 47 19.31 -5.51 2.93
CA ILE A 47 18.09 -6.06 3.54
C ILE A 47 17.15 -4.94 3.98
N PHE A 48 17.62 -4.04 4.85
CA PHE A 48 16.75 -3.08 5.51
C PHE A 48 16.29 -1.92 4.61
N ALA A 49 17.10 -1.53 3.63
CA ALA A 49 16.71 -0.54 2.62
C ALA A 49 15.46 -0.96 1.83
N TRP A 50 15.27 -2.27 1.57
CA TRP A 50 14.10 -2.77 0.85
C TRP A 50 12.82 -2.62 1.65
N PHE A 51 12.84 -2.85 2.96
CA PHE A 51 11.67 -2.65 3.81
C PHE A 51 11.20 -1.18 3.80
N ILE A 52 12.15 -0.24 3.83
CA ILE A 52 11.85 1.19 3.72
C ILE A 52 11.30 1.50 2.32
N LEU A 53 11.94 1.00 1.27
CA LEU A 53 11.52 1.23 -0.12
C LEU A 53 10.09 0.74 -0.37
N PHE A 54 9.78 -0.51 0.02
CA PHE A 54 8.44 -1.08 -0.13
C PHE A 54 7.39 -0.34 0.71
N GLY A 55 7.73 0.02 1.96
CA GLY A 55 6.83 0.80 2.81
C GLY A 55 6.52 2.18 2.23
N ILE A 56 7.52 2.89 1.72
CA ILE A 56 7.34 4.19 1.04
C ILE A 56 6.51 4.02 -0.22
N PHE A 57 6.75 2.99 -1.03
CA PHE A 57 6.03 2.78 -2.29
C PHE A 57 4.53 2.53 -2.06
N ILE A 58 4.18 1.74 -1.05
CA ILE A 58 2.78 1.51 -0.65
C ILE A 58 2.15 2.82 -0.18
N LYS A 59 2.88 3.62 0.60
CA LYS A 59 2.39 4.92 1.10
C LYS A 59 2.20 5.94 -0.02
N LEU A 60 3.08 5.93 -1.01
CA LEU A 60 2.99 6.76 -2.21
C LEU A 60 1.78 6.35 -3.05
N TYR A 61 1.52 5.05 -3.19
CA TYR A 61 0.32 4.55 -3.86
C TYR A 61 -0.96 5.00 -3.14
N ASP A 62 -1.01 4.87 -1.82
CA ASP A 62 -2.15 5.34 -1.02
C ASP A 62 -2.34 6.86 -1.12
N PHE A 63 -1.25 7.62 -1.20
CA PHE A 63 -1.29 9.05 -1.43
C PHE A 63 -1.83 9.39 -2.82
N THR A 64 -1.39 8.68 -3.86
CA THR A 64 -1.91 8.83 -5.22
C THR A 64 -3.39 8.46 -5.29
N GLU A 65 -3.84 7.37 -4.67
CA GLU A 65 -5.26 7.00 -4.64
C GLU A 65 -6.08 8.09 -3.93
N LYS A 66 -5.56 8.64 -2.81
CA LYS A 66 -6.22 9.72 -2.10
C LYS A 66 -6.31 10.99 -2.94
N ILE A 67 -5.22 11.36 -3.62
CA ILE A 67 -5.20 12.48 -4.55
C ILE A 67 -6.20 12.27 -5.69
N GLU A 68 -6.25 11.07 -6.27
CA GLU A 68 -7.19 10.75 -7.34
C GLU A 68 -8.65 10.88 -6.86
N ARG A 69 -8.94 10.47 -5.62
CA ARG A 69 -10.26 10.63 -4.98
C ARG A 69 -10.60 12.08 -4.62
N ASP A 70 -9.63 12.87 -4.21
CA ASP A 70 -9.83 14.25 -3.74
C ASP A 70 -9.80 15.28 -4.90
N ILE A 71 -9.00 15.06 -5.94
CA ILE A 71 -8.86 15.96 -7.11
C ILE A 71 -9.94 15.69 -8.16
N ILE A 72 -10.39 14.44 -8.29
CA ILE A 72 -11.44 14.08 -9.23
C ILE A 72 -12.76 13.95 -8.43
N PRO A 73 -13.67 14.94 -8.46
CA PRO A 73 -14.98 14.82 -7.81
C PRO A 73 -15.93 13.94 -8.64
N TYR A 74 -15.43 12.89 -9.29
CA TYR A 74 -16.26 12.01 -10.07
C TYR A 74 -16.87 10.95 -9.16
N ASP A 75 -18.14 11.15 -8.87
CA ASP A 75 -19.04 10.05 -8.56
C ASP A 75 -19.12 9.16 -9.81
N PHE A 76 -18.23 8.17 -9.92
CA PHE A 76 -18.29 7.18 -11.01
C PHE A 76 -19.66 6.49 -11.06
N ASN A 77 -20.42 6.44 -9.96
CA ASN A 77 -21.79 5.91 -9.99
C ASN A 77 -22.79 6.86 -10.68
N SER A 78 -22.49 8.15 -10.79
CA SER A 78 -23.28 9.10 -11.59
C SER A 78 -23.04 8.97 -13.10
N LEU A 79 -21.88 8.43 -13.49
CA LEU A 79 -21.53 8.15 -14.88
C LEU A 79 -21.96 6.76 -15.36
N LEU A 80 -22.19 5.84 -14.43
CA LEU A 80 -22.66 4.50 -14.74
C LEU A 80 -24.19 4.52 -14.82
N PRO A 81 -24.81 3.93 -15.85
CA PRO A 81 -26.26 3.78 -15.88
C PRO A 81 -26.72 3.01 -14.63
N PRO A 82 -27.84 3.42 -14.01
CA PRO A 82 -28.33 2.75 -12.80
C PRO A 82 -28.53 1.26 -13.08
N PRO A 83 -28.19 0.38 -12.11
CA PRO A 83 -28.35 -1.06 -12.30
C PRO A 83 -29.82 -1.38 -12.62
N PRO A 84 -30.09 -2.31 -13.55
CA PRO A 84 -31.46 -2.69 -13.88
C PRO A 84 -32.19 -3.14 -12.61
N LYS A 85 -33.35 -2.54 -12.35
CA LYS A 85 -34.22 -2.94 -11.24
C LYS A 85 -34.60 -4.41 -11.45
N LYS A 86 -34.29 -5.25 -10.45
CA LYS A 86 -34.86 -6.60 -10.35
C LYS A 86 -36.34 -6.52 -10.06
#